data_AF-A0A2X1PZF8-F1
#
_entry.id   AF-A0A2X1PZF8-F1
#
_cell.length_a   1.000
_cell.length_b   1.000
_cell.length_c   1.000
_cell.angle_alpha   90.00
_cell.angle_beta   90.00
_cell.angle_gamma   90.00
#
_symmetry.space_group_name_H-M   'P 1'
#
loop_
_entity.id
_entity.type
_entity.pdbx_description
1 polymer ?
#
loop_
_entity_poly.entity_id
_entity_poly.type
_entity_poly.pdbx_seq_one_letter_code
_entity_poly.pdbx_strand_id
1 'polypeptide(L)'
;MAVKTPLKWVGSKARLMPKLRPHLPEGKRLVEPFAGSCAVMMNTDYDEYLIADVNPDLVNLYKAMAYHTNALLNELEILFSAGSLGDVESRAVFYYAVRDAFNLSGGKAGSESVENAARFLYLNRHCFNGL
;
A
#
# COMPACT_ATOMS: atom_id res chain seq x y z
N MET A 1 6.94 -20.15 2.75
CA MET A 1 6.65 -19.28 1.59
C MET A 1 6.77 -17.83 2.04
N ALA A 2 7.21 -16.92 1.17
CA ALA A 2 7.27 -15.50 1.49
C ALA A 2 5.86 -14.88 1.49
N VAL A 3 5.56 -14.07 2.50
CA VAL A 3 4.34 -13.27 2.58
C VAL A 3 4.34 -12.24 1.44
N LYS A 4 3.23 -12.17 0.70
CA LYS A 4 3.04 -11.19 -0.37
C LYS A 4 2.56 -9.86 0.20
N THR A 5 2.94 -8.77 -0.46
CA THR A 5 2.57 -7.42 -0.06
C THR A 5 1.24 -6.98 -0.70
N PRO A 6 0.46 -6.11 -0.04
CA PRO A 6 -0.79 -5.59 -0.57
C PRO A 6 -0.60 -4.61 -1.73
N LEU A 7 0.61 -4.10 -1.96
CA LEU A 7 0.94 -3.25 -3.11
C LEU A 7 1.69 -4.01 -4.20
N LYS A 8 1.43 -3.62 -5.47
CA LYS A 8 2.38 -3.79 -6.56
C LYS A 8 3.40 -2.66 -6.43
N TRP A 9 4.68 -3.00 -6.27
CA TRP A 9 5.71 -1.98 -6.03
C TRP A 9 6.99 -2.34 -6.74
N VAL A 10 7.56 -1.38 -7.46
CA VAL A 10 8.86 -1.52 -8.11
C VAL A 10 9.93 -1.69 -7.03
N GLY A 11 10.78 -2.71 -7.18
CA GLY A 11 11.83 -3.00 -6.20
C GLY A 11 11.39 -3.74 -4.94
N SER A 12 10.17 -4.31 -4.92
CA SER A 12 9.71 -5.18 -3.84
C SER A 12 10.68 -6.34 -3.60
N LYS A 13 11.07 -6.55 -2.34
CA LYS A 13 12.02 -7.59 -1.92
C LYS A 13 11.38 -8.94 -1.62
N ALA A 14 10.06 -9.10 -1.80
CA ALA A 14 9.34 -10.33 -1.41
C ALA A 14 9.96 -11.61 -2.02
N ARG A 15 10.40 -11.56 -3.28
CA ARG A 15 11.08 -12.69 -3.96
C ARG A 15 12.53 -12.90 -3.49
N LEU A 16 13.16 -11.87 -2.95
CA LEU A 16 14.54 -11.91 -2.45
C LEU A 16 14.61 -12.39 -0.99
N MET A 17 13.51 -12.38 -0.24
CA MET A 17 13.48 -12.73 1.18
C MET A 17 14.15 -14.06 1.54
N PRO A 18 14.01 -15.17 0.79
CA PRO A 18 14.71 -16.42 1.09
C PRO A 18 16.24 -16.27 1.10
N LYS A 19 16.78 -15.35 0.29
CA LYS A 19 18.21 -15.05 0.23
C LYS A 19 18.63 -13.94 1.20
N LEU A 20 17.76 -12.97 1.44
CA LEU A 20 18.07 -11.82 2.31
C LEU A 20 18.03 -12.19 3.79
N ARG A 21 17.05 -13.00 4.20
CA ARG A 21 16.79 -13.32 5.62
C ARG A 21 18.01 -13.88 6.38
N PRO A 22 18.83 -14.80 5.83
CA PRO A 22 20.03 -15.30 6.53
C PRO A 22 21.11 -14.24 6.79
N HIS A 23 21.05 -13.09 6.11
CA HIS A 23 22.02 -12.00 6.26
C HIS A 23 21.50 -10.85 7.12
N LEU A 24 20.25 -10.90 7.56
CA LEU A 24 19.70 -9.90 8.47
C LEU A 24 20.15 -10.24 9.90
N PRO A 25 20.79 -9.31 10.62
CA PRO A 25 21.26 -9.56 11.98
C PRO A 25 20.10 -9.65 12.96
N GLU A 26 20.27 -10.40 14.05
CA GLU A 26 19.35 -10.33 15.18
C GLU A 26 19.39 -8.95 15.83
N GLY A 27 18.28 -8.59 16.48
CA GLY A 27 18.16 -7.33 17.19
C GLY A 27 16.74 -7.10 17.68
N LYS A 28 16.56 -6.08 18.51
CA LYS A 28 15.24 -5.73 19.04
C LYS A 28 14.36 -5.04 18.01
N ARG A 29 14.94 -4.15 17.19
CA ARG A 29 14.20 -3.30 16.25
C ARG A 29 14.83 -3.33 14.87
N LEU A 30 14.03 -3.60 13.83
CA LEU A 30 14.42 -3.37 12.45
C LEU A 30 14.01 -1.95 12.03
N VAL A 31 14.96 -1.22 11.44
CA VAL A 31 14.72 0.12 10.88
C VAL A 31 14.81 0.03 9.36
N GLU A 32 13.72 0.35 8.66
CA GLU A 32 13.66 0.40 7.20
C GLU A 32 13.40 1.85 6.73
N PRO A 33 14.45 2.62 6.37
CA PRO A 33 14.27 4.00 5.90
C PRO A 33 13.62 4.13 4.52
N PHE A 34 13.58 3.03 3.76
CA PHE A 34 13.08 2.95 2.38
C PHE A 34 12.21 1.71 2.22
N ALA A 35 11.10 1.71 2.95
CA ALA A 35 10.26 0.54 3.13
C ALA A 35 9.61 0.04 1.83
N GLY A 36 9.20 0.97 0.95
CA GLY A 36 8.41 0.64 -0.23
C GLY A 36 7.20 -0.23 0.15
N SER A 37 7.13 -1.45 -0.40
CA SER A 37 6.03 -2.38 -0.11
C SER A 37 6.06 -3.06 1.28
N CYS A 38 6.97 -2.68 2.18
CA CYS A 38 7.19 -3.33 3.48
C CYS A 38 7.46 -4.85 3.38
N ALA A 39 8.10 -5.28 2.29
CA ALA A 39 8.30 -6.70 2.02
C ALA A 39 9.24 -7.36 3.03
N VAL A 40 10.23 -6.63 3.55
CA VAL A 40 11.17 -7.16 4.54
C VAL A 40 10.47 -7.31 5.89
N MET A 41 9.89 -6.22 6.43
CA MET A 41 9.04 -6.23 7.63
C MET A 41 8.05 -7.41 7.65
N MET A 42 7.27 -7.61 6.58
CA MET A 42 6.25 -8.67 6.51
C MET A 42 6.81 -10.11 6.44
N ASN A 43 8.13 -10.25 6.28
CA ASN A 43 8.82 -11.55 6.15
C ASN A 43 9.92 -11.76 7.20
N THR A 44 9.94 -10.92 8.23
CA THR A 44 10.84 -11.01 9.39
C THR A 44 10.03 -11.03 10.69
N ASP A 45 10.70 -11.27 11.82
CA ASP A 45 10.06 -11.41 13.12
C ASP A 45 10.89 -10.70 14.21
N TYR A 46 11.12 -9.39 14.03
CA TYR A 46 11.69 -8.51 15.06
C TYR A 46 10.61 -8.05 16.04
N ASP A 47 10.99 -7.76 17.28
CA ASP A 47 10.06 -7.28 18.32
C ASP A 47 9.41 -5.93 17.93
N GLU A 48 10.19 -5.07 17.27
CA GLU A 48 9.78 -3.72 16.92
C GLU A 48 10.22 -3.36 15.50
N TYR A 49 9.44 -2.49 14.85
CA TYR A 49 9.73 -1.99 13.51
C TYR A 49 9.64 -0.46 13.48
N LEU A 50 10.63 0.19 12.87
CA LEU A 50 10.56 1.61 12.49
C LEU A 50 10.67 1.69 10.98
N ILE A 51 9.53 1.95 10.35
CA ILE A 51 9.38 1.91 8.90
C ILE A 51 9.14 3.33 8.40
N ALA A 52 9.91 3.74 7.40
CA ALA A 52 9.81 5.06 6.79
C ALA A 52 9.88 4.96 5.26
N ASP A 53 9.26 5.95 4.62
CA ASP A 53 9.38 6.20 3.19
C ASP A 53 9.14 7.70 2.96
N VAL A 54 9.65 8.23 1.84
CA VAL A 54 9.45 9.63 1.48
C VAL A 54 8.06 9.87 0.91
N ASN A 55 7.39 8.83 0.40
CA ASN A 55 6.06 8.94 -0.18
C ASN A 55 5.00 9.03 0.95
N PRO A 56 4.33 10.18 1.16
CA PRO A 56 3.37 10.35 2.23
C PRO A 56 2.09 9.53 2.03
N ASP A 57 1.68 9.26 0.78
CA ASP A 57 0.49 8.45 0.49
C ASP A 57 0.73 6.98 0.84
N LEU A 58 1.95 6.50 0.60
CA LEU A 58 2.39 5.16 1.02
C LEU A 58 2.41 5.04 2.54
N VAL A 59 2.95 6.04 3.23
CA VAL A 59 2.95 6.08 4.71
C VAL A 59 1.51 6.12 5.24
N ASN A 60 0.64 6.93 4.65
CA ASN A 60 -0.78 6.99 5.01
C ASN A 60 -1.48 5.63 4.81
N LEU A 61 -1.21 4.93 3.70
CA LEU A 61 -1.76 3.59 3.48
C LEU A 61 -1.39 2.63 4.61
N TYR A 62 -0.12 2.58 4.99
CA TYR A 62 0.33 1.67 6.05
C TYR A 62 -0.23 2.06 7.42
N LYS A 63 -0.35 3.35 7.72
CA LYS A 63 -1.04 3.81 8.94
C LYS A 63 -2.51 3.42 8.94
N ALA A 64 -3.22 3.60 7.83
CA ALA A 64 -4.62 3.18 7.71
C ALA A 64 -4.77 1.66 7.89
N MET A 65 -3.84 0.86 7.32
CA MET A 65 -3.83 -0.60 7.53
C MET A 65 -3.62 -0.97 9.00
N ALA A 66 -2.72 -0.28 9.71
CA ALA A 66 -2.36 -0.60 11.09
C ALA A 66 -3.39 -0.12 12.12
N TYR A 67 -3.95 1.08 11.92
CA TYR A 67 -4.76 1.77 12.94
C TYR A 67 -6.24 1.89 12.58
N HIS A 68 -6.61 1.70 11.31
CA HIS A 68 -7.98 1.88 10.80
C HIS A 68 -8.42 0.73 9.88
N THR A 69 -7.98 -0.50 10.18
CA THR A 69 -8.12 -1.67 9.30
C THR A 69 -9.54 -1.88 8.79
N ASN A 70 -10.55 -1.89 9.67
CA ASN A 70 -11.94 -2.12 9.27
C ASN A 70 -12.49 -1.00 8.38
N ALA A 71 -12.17 0.26 8.70
CA ALA A 71 -12.59 1.39 7.88
C ALA A 71 -11.95 1.33 6.48
N LEU A 72 -10.66 1.00 6.41
CA LEU A 72 -9.96 0.80 5.14
C LEU A 72 -10.57 -0.34 4.32
N LEU A 73 -10.90 -1.48 4.95
CA LEU A 73 -11.52 -2.61 4.27
C LEU A 73 -12.90 -2.24 3.70
N ASN A 74 -13.72 -1.49 4.44
CA ASN A 74 -15.01 -1.03 3.96
C ASN A 74 -14.88 -0.13 2.72
N GLU A 75 -13.96 0.84 2.75
CA GLU A 75 -13.70 1.73 1.61
C GLU A 75 -13.18 0.95 0.38
N LEU A 76 -12.29 -0.02 0.60
CA LEU A 76 -11.78 -0.88 -0.47
C LEU A 76 -12.87 -1.75 -1.07
N GLU A 77 -13.76 -2.33 -0.25
CA GLU A 77 -14.88 -3.13 -0.74
C GLU A 77 -15.79 -2.31 -1.66
N ILE A 78 -16.10 -1.07 -1.28
CA ILE A 78 -16.90 -0.15 -2.10
C ILE A 78 -16.19 0.14 -3.42
N LEU A 79 -14.91 0.54 -3.38
CA LEU A 79 -14.16 0.91 -4.59
C LEU A 79 -13.97 -0.27 -5.55
N PHE A 80 -13.59 -1.45 -5.04
CA PHE A 80 -13.35 -2.63 -5.86
C PHE A 80 -14.64 -3.21 -6.42
N SER A 81 -15.75 -3.18 -5.66
CA SER A 81 -17.05 -3.61 -6.16
C SER A 81 -17.54 -2.68 -7.25
N ALA A 82 -17.59 -1.37 -7.00
CA ALA A 82 -18.06 -0.38 -7.97
C ALA A 82 -17.19 -0.35 -9.24
N GLY A 83 -15.86 -0.40 -9.08
CA GLY A 83 -14.92 -0.39 -10.20
C GLY A 83 -14.90 -1.68 -11.05
N SER A 84 -15.62 -2.72 -10.62
CA SER A 84 -15.79 -3.97 -11.38
C SER A 84 -17.07 -3.99 -12.23
N LEU A 85 -17.98 -3.04 -12.04
CA LEU A 85 -19.28 -2.99 -12.72
C LEU A 85 -19.16 -2.40 -14.14
N GLY A 86 -20.06 -2.86 -15.02
CA GLY A 86 -20.19 -2.34 -16.38
C GLY A 86 -19.14 -2.89 -17.36
N ASP A 87 -19.09 -2.28 -18.54
CA ASP A 87 -18.16 -2.64 -19.61
C ASP A 87 -16.78 -2.00 -19.42
N VAL A 88 -15.90 -2.14 -20.42
CA VAL A 88 -14.54 -1.59 -20.36
C VAL A 88 -14.56 -0.06 -20.27
N GLU A 89 -15.44 0.61 -21.00
CA GLU A 89 -15.54 2.07 -21.02
C GLU A 89 -16.03 2.60 -19.66
N SER A 90 -17.08 1.99 -19.12
CA SER A 90 -17.64 2.36 -17.80
C SER A 90 -16.60 2.22 -16.68
N ARG A 91 -15.82 1.13 -16.70
CA ARG A 91 -14.75 0.90 -15.73
C ARG A 91 -13.59 1.89 -15.89
N ALA A 92 -13.28 2.29 -17.12
CA ALA A 92 -12.29 3.34 -17.37
C ALA A 92 -12.75 4.70 -16.82
N VAL A 93 -14.02 5.07 -17.04
CA VAL A 93 -14.62 6.28 -16.46
C VAL A 93 -14.53 6.26 -14.93
N PHE A 94 -14.87 5.12 -14.30
CA PHE A 94 -14.78 4.98 -12.84
C PHE A 94 -13.33 5.11 -12.35
N TYR A 95 -12.38 4.45 -12.99
CA TYR A 95 -10.96 4.57 -12.65
C TYR A 95 -10.47 6.02 -12.67
N TYR A 96 -10.82 6.78 -13.72
CA TYR A 96 -10.43 8.19 -13.83
C TYR A 96 -11.13 9.07 -12.79
N ALA A 97 -12.41 8.81 -12.48
CA ALA A 97 -13.10 9.52 -11.39
C ALA A 97 -12.42 9.29 -10.03
N VAL A 98 -12.00 8.05 -9.73
CA VAL A 98 -11.25 7.73 -8.50
C VAL A 98 -9.89 8.45 -8.48
N ARG A 99 -9.19 8.49 -9.63
CA ARG A 99 -7.91 9.20 -9.76
C ARG A 99 -8.06 10.70 -9.54
N ASP A 100 -9.10 11.30 -10.10
CA ASP A 100 -9.37 12.73 -9.95
C ASP A 100 -9.74 13.05 -8.49
N ALA A 101 -10.57 12.22 -7.84
CA ALA A 101 -10.88 12.37 -6.42
C ALA A 101 -9.62 12.23 -5.53
N PHE A 102 -8.72 11.30 -5.86
CA PHE A 102 -7.44 11.17 -5.16
C PHE A 102 -6.58 12.43 -5.32
N ASN A 103 -6.43 12.95 -6.54
CA ASN A 103 -5.62 14.15 -6.80
C ASN A 103 -6.22 15.43 -6.18
N LEU A 104 -7.55 15.56 -6.18
CA LEU A 104 -8.25 16.72 -5.63
C LEU A 104 -8.31 16.72 -4.11
N SER A 105 -8.13 15.57 -3.47
CA SER A 105 -8.15 15.44 -2.02
C SER A 105 -7.08 16.30 -1.33
N GLY A 106 -6.08 16.80 -2.08
CA GLY A 106 -5.23 17.93 -1.67
C GLY A 106 -4.51 17.68 -0.34
N GLY A 107 -4.23 16.42 -0.03
CA GLY A 107 -3.62 16.02 1.23
C GLY A 107 -2.36 16.83 1.46
N LYS A 108 -2.35 17.65 2.53
CA LYS A 108 -1.09 18.21 3.03
C LYS A 108 -0.18 17.04 3.35
N ALA A 109 1.12 17.17 3.11
CA ALA A 109 2.09 16.17 3.55
C ALA A 109 1.83 15.83 5.04
N GLY A 110 1.43 14.59 5.31
CA GLY A 110 1.08 14.11 6.65
C GLY A 110 -0.42 14.10 7.01
N SER A 111 -1.36 14.45 6.12
CA SER A 111 -2.79 14.25 6.40
C SER A 111 -3.16 12.77 6.31
N GLU A 112 -3.60 12.19 7.42
CA GLU A 112 -4.09 10.81 7.45
C GLU A 112 -5.55 10.77 6.99
N SER A 113 -5.83 10.01 5.92
CA SER A 113 -7.20 9.79 5.41
C SER A 113 -7.34 8.35 4.94
N VAL A 114 -8.34 7.68 5.50
CA VAL A 114 -8.69 6.29 5.14
C VAL A 114 -9.20 6.24 3.70
N GLU A 115 -10.00 7.21 3.26
CA GLU A 115 -10.51 7.25 1.90
C GLU A 115 -9.37 7.39 0.90
N ASN A 116 -8.38 8.26 1.17
CA ASN A 116 -7.23 8.42 0.29
C ASN A 116 -6.31 7.20 0.29
N ALA A 117 -6.13 6.54 1.44
CA ALA A 117 -5.42 5.26 1.49
C ALA A 117 -6.11 4.21 0.62
N ALA A 118 -7.44 4.11 0.70
CA ALA A 118 -8.22 3.19 -0.12
C ALA A 118 -8.11 3.51 -1.63
N ARG A 119 -8.24 4.79 -2.01
CA ARG A 119 -8.05 5.25 -3.39
C ARG A 119 -6.66 4.95 -3.90
N PHE A 120 -5.61 5.22 -3.12
CA PHE A 120 -4.23 4.95 -3.48
C PHE A 120 -4.03 3.45 -3.80
N LEU A 121 -4.51 2.55 -2.93
CA LEU A 121 -4.40 1.12 -3.15
C LEU A 121 -5.27 0.63 -4.33
N TYR A 122 -6.49 1.16 -4.48
CA TYR A 122 -7.34 0.88 -5.64
C TYR A 122 -6.62 1.24 -6.94
N LEU A 123 -6.09 2.46 -7.03
CA LEU A 123 -5.35 2.93 -8.21
C LEU A 123 -4.13 2.04 -8.47
N ASN A 124 -3.33 1.70 -7.45
CA ASN A 124 -2.18 0.80 -7.61
C ASN A 124 -2.56 -0.58 -8.18
N ARG A 125 -3.75 -1.10 -7.84
CA ARG A 125 -4.20 -2.40 -8.34
C ARG A 125 -4.74 -2.34 -9.77
N HIS A 126 -5.26 -1.20 -10.21
CA HIS A 126 -5.93 -1.00 -11.50
C HIS A 126 -5.15 -0.18 -12.53
N CYS A 127 -4.10 0.54 -12.13
CA CYS A 127 -3.24 1.27 -13.05
C CYS A 127 -2.30 0.33 -13.83
N PHE A 128 -1.75 0.85 -14.92
CA PHE A 128 -0.78 0.12 -15.72
C PHE A 128 0.46 -0.22 -14.89
N ASN A 129 0.75 -1.52 -14.77
CA ASN A 129 1.91 -2.08 -14.04
C ASN A 129 2.04 -1.72 -12.54
N GLY A 130 1.03 -1.10 -11.92
CA GLY A 130 1.11 -0.75 -10.49
C GLY A 130 2.05 0.42 -10.20
N LEU A 131 2.15 1.38 -11.13
CA LEU A 131 2.91 2.62 -11.00
C LEU A 131 2.09 3.75 -10.35
#